data_AF-A0A956AEP9-F1
#
_entry.id   AF-A0A956AEP9-F1
#
_cell.length_a   1.000
_cell.length_b   1.000
_cell.length_c   1.000
_cell.angle_alpha   90.00
_cell.angle_beta   90.00
_cell.angle_gamma   90.00
#
_symmetry.space_group_name_H-M   'P 1'
#
loop_
_entity.id
_entity.type
_entity.pdbx_description
1 polymer ?
#
loop_
_entity_poly.entity_id
_entity_poly.type
_entity_poly.pdbx_seq_one_letter_code
_entity_poly.pdbx_strand_id
1 'polypeptide(L)'
;RRLELLRQFSAVLLQVSIAELAPERLLDVICPYCRAGIADGNALVVCQSCGTVHHDECWAHDSQCAVFGCRGTTPTAVRVREPA
;
A
#
# COMPACT_ATOMS: atom_id res chain seq x y z
N ARG A 1 -16.52 27.33 -41.02
CA ARG A 1 -17.75 26.76 -40.42
C ARG A 1 -17.72 25.24 -40.18
N ARG A 2 -17.48 24.34 -41.15
CA ARG A 2 -17.43 22.87 -40.88
C ARG A 2 -16.11 22.37 -40.25
N LEU A 3 -15.01 23.12 -40.44
CA LEU A 3 -13.66 22.76 -39.95
C LEU A 3 -13.32 23.30 -38.54
N GLU A 4 -14.05 24.31 -38.04
CA GLU A 4 -13.84 24.85 -36.69
C GLU A 4 -14.43 23.97 -35.60
N LEU A 5 -15.56 23.31 -35.89
CA LEU A 5 -16.19 22.36 -34.98
C LEU A 5 -15.28 21.16 -34.70
N LEU A 6 -14.53 20.67 -35.71
CA LEU A 6 -13.58 19.55 -35.54
C LEU A 6 -12.35 19.92 -34.67
N ARG A 7 -12.01 21.21 -34.53
CA ARG A 7 -10.95 21.66 -33.60
C ARG A 7 -11.43 21.72 -32.15
N GLN A 8 -12.70 22.03 -31.91
CA GLN A 8 -13.26 22.07 -30.56
C GLN A 8 -13.40 20.68 -29.93
N PHE A 9 -13.65 19.63 -30.72
CA PHE A 9 -13.75 18.26 -30.20
C PHE A 9 -12.39 17.62 -29.85
N SER A 10 -11.27 18.13 -30.37
CA SER A 10 -9.94 17.57 -30.12
C SER A 10 -9.32 18.02 -28.79
N ALA A 11 -9.78 19.14 -28.22
CA ALA A 11 -9.16 19.72 -27.02
C ALA A 11 -9.72 19.15 -25.71
N VAL A 12 -10.97 18.66 -25.71
CA VAL A 12 -11.64 18.20 -24.47
C VAL A 12 -11.13 16.83 -24.02
N LEU A 13 -10.68 15.98 -24.96
CA LEU A 13 -10.24 14.61 -24.65
C LEU A 13 -8.78 14.51 -24.19
N LEU A 14 -7.98 15.58 -24.31
CA LEU A 14 -6.52 15.58 -24.11
C LEU A 14 -6.05 16.30 -22.83
N GLN A 15 -6.97 16.88 -22.04
CA GLN A 15 -6.61 17.66 -20.84
C GLN A 15 -6.56 16.84 -19.55
N VAL A 16 -6.85 15.54 -19.56
CA VAL A 16 -6.69 14.71 -18.36
C VAL A 16 -5.20 14.50 -18.11
N SER A 17 -4.62 15.42 -17.34
CA SER A 17 -3.22 15.38 -16.95
C SER A 17 -3.07 14.31 -15.87
N ILE A 18 -2.09 13.43 -16.01
CA ILE A 18 -1.83 12.28 -15.11
C ILE A 18 -1.69 12.74 -13.63
N ALA A 19 -1.46 14.03 -13.38
CA ALA A 19 -1.44 14.64 -12.05
C ALA A 19 -2.78 14.59 -11.29
N GLU A 20 -3.94 14.51 -11.94
CA GLU A 20 -5.25 14.38 -11.28
C GLU A 20 -5.59 12.93 -10.93
N LEU A 21 -4.83 11.97 -11.46
CA LEU A 21 -4.81 10.58 -10.99
C LEU A 21 -3.81 10.49 -9.83
N ALA A 22 -3.99 11.33 -8.80
CA ALA A 22 -3.30 11.11 -7.54
C ALA A 22 -3.59 9.65 -7.13
N PRO A 23 -2.56 8.81 -6.90
CA PRO A 23 -2.78 7.49 -6.34
C PRO A 23 -3.13 7.73 -4.89
N GLU A 24 -4.40 8.04 -4.61
CA GLU A 24 -4.97 8.11 -3.29
C GLU A 24 -4.72 6.73 -2.64
N ARG A 25 -3.57 6.62 -1.95
CA ARG A 25 -3.03 5.46 -1.22
C ARG A 25 -3.37 4.11 -1.83
N LEU A 26 -2.52 3.65 -2.75
CA LEU A 26 -2.88 2.55 -3.64
C LEU A 26 -3.26 1.23 -2.93
N LEU A 27 -2.77 0.90 -1.73
CA LEU A 27 -3.30 -0.21 -0.93
C LEU A 27 -2.97 0.01 0.55
N ASP A 28 -3.99 0.09 1.41
CA ASP A 28 -3.80 0.01 2.86
C ASP A 28 -3.30 -1.40 3.22
N VAL A 29 -2.09 -1.50 3.75
CA VAL A 29 -1.55 -2.76 4.25
C VAL A 29 -2.24 -3.06 5.59
N ILE A 30 -2.87 -4.24 5.71
CA ILE A 30 -3.58 -4.64 6.94
C ILE A 30 -2.77 -5.72 7.68
N CYS A 31 -2.62 -5.58 8.99
CA CYS A 31 -2.00 -6.62 9.81
C CYS A 31 -2.95 -7.84 9.90
N PRO A 32 -2.52 -9.06 9.52
CA PRO A 32 -3.40 -10.23 9.50
C PRO A 32 -3.80 -10.72 10.91
N TYR A 33 -3.09 -10.28 11.95
CA TYR A 33 -3.39 -10.61 13.35
C TYR A 33 -4.54 -9.74 13.89
N CYS A 34 -4.33 -8.42 13.98
CA CYS A 34 -5.32 -7.51 14.59
C CYS A 34 -6.33 -6.92 13.59
N ARG A 35 -6.10 -7.09 12.28
CA ARG A 35 -6.92 -6.54 11.19
C ARG A 35 -6.97 -5.01 11.14
N ALA A 36 -6.10 -4.33 11.88
CA ALA A 36 -5.91 -2.89 11.79
C ALA A 36 -4.94 -2.55 10.64
N GLY A 37 -5.13 -1.35 10.07
CA GLY A 37 -4.23 -0.80 9.08
C GLY A 37 -2.83 -0.55 9.65
N ILE A 38 -1.83 -0.82 8.84
CA ILE A 38 -0.43 -0.52 9.12
C ILE A 38 -0.18 0.92 8.68
N ALA A 39 -0.03 1.81 9.66
CA ALA A 39 0.22 3.24 9.44
C ALA A 39 1.71 3.58 9.42
N ASP A 40 2.04 4.69 8.79
CA ASP A 40 3.38 5.28 8.79
C ASP A 40 3.85 5.57 10.23
N GLY A 41 5.11 5.23 10.53
CA GLY A 41 5.73 5.50 11.84
C GLY A 41 5.59 4.37 12.88
N ASN A 42 4.75 3.36 12.65
CA ASN A 42 4.69 2.19 13.53
C ASN A 42 5.96 1.32 13.39
N ALA A 43 6.36 0.63 14.47
CA ALA A 43 7.36 -0.43 14.38
C ALA A 43 6.74 -1.64 13.68
N LEU A 44 7.34 -2.08 12.58
CA LEU A 44 6.80 -3.15 11.74
C LEU A 44 7.80 -4.26 11.58
N VAL A 45 7.28 -5.46 11.36
CA VAL A 45 8.06 -6.62 10.99
C VAL A 45 7.49 -7.30 9.76
N VAL A 46 8.37 -7.95 8.99
CA VAL A 46 8.01 -8.72 7.80
C VAL A 46 8.37 -10.17 8.03
N CYS A 47 7.43 -11.09 7.80
CA CYS A 47 7.68 -12.51 7.85
C CYS A 47 8.70 -12.92 6.76
N GLN A 48 9.82 -13.55 7.14
CA GLN A 48 10.81 -14.00 6.15
C GLN A 48 10.30 -15.14 5.25
N SER A 49 9.23 -15.84 5.63
CA SER A 49 8.70 -16.97 4.86
C SER A 49 7.72 -16.56 3.76
N CYS A 50 6.86 -15.56 4.00
CA CYS A 50 5.81 -15.16 3.06
C CYS A 50 5.79 -13.66 2.72
N GLY A 51 6.63 -12.84 3.35
CA GLY A 51 6.70 -11.41 3.10
C GLY A 51 5.55 -10.60 3.69
N THR A 52 4.64 -11.22 4.45
CA THR A 52 3.52 -10.50 5.08
C THR A 52 4.01 -9.56 6.17
N VAL A 53 3.44 -8.35 6.21
CA VAL A 53 3.77 -7.32 7.19
C VAL A 53 2.87 -7.47 8.42
N HIS A 54 3.48 -7.34 9.59
CA HIS A 54 2.81 -7.31 10.89
C HIS A 54 3.25 -6.07 11.67
N HIS A 55 2.44 -5.64 12.63
CA HIS A 55 2.95 -4.82 13.73
C HIS A 55 3.95 -5.62 14.54
N ASP A 56 5.01 -4.97 15.00
CA ASP A 56 6.02 -5.58 15.88
C ASP A 56 5.39 -6.20 17.13
N GLU A 57 4.46 -5.48 17.78
CA GLU A 57 3.73 -5.97 18.96
C GLU A 57 2.83 -7.17 18.65
N CYS A 58 2.13 -7.15 17.51
CA CYS A 58 1.28 -8.28 17.11
C CYS A 58 2.12 -9.54 16.81
N TRP A 59 3.33 -9.36 16.28
CA TRP A 59 4.24 -10.48 16.08
C TRP A 59 4.73 -11.05 17.42
N ALA A 60 5.06 -10.19 18.38
CA ALA A 60 5.56 -10.62 19.70
C ALA A 60 4.55 -11.49 20.48
N HIS A 61 3.24 -11.34 20.23
CA HIS A 61 2.21 -12.11 20.92
C HIS A 61 2.30 -13.62 20.64
N ASP A 62 2.37 -14.01 19.36
CA ASP A 62 2.39 -15.43 18.95
C ASP A 62 3.78 -15.90 18.48
N SER A 63 4.73 -14.98 18.27
CA SER A 63 6.06 -15.25 17.70
C SER A 63 6.03 -16.01 16.37
N GLN A 64 4.92 -15.89 15.62
CA GLN A 64 4.64 -16.59 14.37
C GLN A 64 3.74 -15.76 13.45
N CYS A 65 3.84 -16.00 12.14
CA CYS A 65 2.97 -15.43 11.13
C CYS A 65 1.51 -15.90 11.28
N ALA A 66 0.58 -14.95 11.40
CA ALA A 66 -0.87 -15.18 11.49
C ALA A 66 -1.56 -15.50 10.14
N VAL A 67 -0.83 -15.55 9.03
CA VAL A 67 -1.40 -15.92 7.72
C VAL A 67 -1.73 -17.41 7.71
N PHE A 68 -2.96 -17.75 7.33
CA PHE A 68 -3.40 -19.14 7.22
C PHE A 68 -2.46 -19.96 6.33
N GLY A 69 -1.94 -21.05 6.89
CA GLY A 69 -1.01 -21.97 6.20
C GLY A 69 0.46 -21.54 6.21
N CYS A 70 0.79 -20.32 6.65
CA CYS A 70 2.18 -19.93 6.86
C CYS A 70 2.71 -20.50 8.19
N ARG A 71 3.96 -20.94 8.22
CA ARG A 71 4.65 -21.42 9.44
C ARG A 71 5.86 -20.57 9.81
N GLY A 72 5.97 -19.37 9.25
CA GLY A 72 7.12 -18.50 9.46
C GLY A 72 7.20 -18.01 10.90
N THR A 73 8.35 -18.22 11.55
CA THR A 73 8.66 -17.80 12.93
C THR A 73 9.79 -16.79 13.00
N THR A 74 10.39 -16.44 11.85
CA THR A 74 11.47 -15.45 11.76
C THR A 74 10.95 -14.17 11.11
N PRO A 75 10.85 -13.05 11.86
CA PRO A 75 10.56 -11.74 11.31
C PRO A 75 11.84 -11.01 10.87
N THR A 76 11.68 -9.96 10.08
CA THR A 76 12.68 -8.91 9.86
C THR A 76 12.07 -7.56 10.19
N ALA A 77 12.71 -6.79 11.08
CA ALA A 77 12.25 -5.46 11.44
C ALA A 77 12.39 -4.48 10.26
N VAL A 78 11.35 -3.67 10.04
CA VAL A 78 11.29 -2.66 8.98
C VAL A 78 10.96 -1.30 9.58
N ARG A 79 11.64 -0.27 9.09
CA ARG A 79 11.35 1.13 9.40
C ARG A 79 10.78 1.79 8.15
N VAL A 80 9.57 2.33 8.24
CA VAL A 80 9.00 3.14 7.17
C VAL A 80 9.74 4.49 7.18
N ARG A 81 10.32 4.90 6.05
CA ARG A 81 10.91 6.24 5.92
C ARG A 81 9.76 7.23 5.75
N GLU A 82 9.78 8.34 6.48
CA GLU A 82 8.86 9.45 6.22
C GLU A 82 9.03 9.93 4.77
N PRO A 83 7.91 10.18 4.05
CA PRO A 83 7.99 10.80 2.74
C PRO A 83 8.55 12.22 2.88
N ALA A 84 9.51 12.57 2.01
CA ALA A 84 10.17 13.89 1.96
C ALA A 84 9.26 14.97 1.37
#